data_AF-A0A2N3DPS0-F1
#
_entry.id   AF-A0A2N3DPS0-F1
#
_cell.length_a   1.000
_cell.length_b   1.000
_cell.length_c   1.000
_cell.angle_alpha   90.00
_cell.angle_beta   90.00
_cell.angle_gamma   90.00
#
_symmetry.space_group_name_H-M   'P 1'
#
loop_
_entity.id
_entity.type
_entity.pdbx_description
1 polymer ?
#
loop_
_entity_poly.entity_id
_entity_poly.type
_entity_poly.pdbx_seq_one_letter_code
_entity_poly.pdbx_strand_id
1 'polypeptide(L)'
;MPMRILLLSALLLATPAAAQDAPSPERLRADVEKLVSFGTRHTLSSPDDPVRGIGAARKWAAEELDRIGAACGDCIQVARIGRTFTGPRAPNGVEVVNVLGFQQGEDPKRVIIVQGHIDSRVSDVMDFTSDAPGANDDASGVALVIEAARILSKQKLKATIVYAILSGEEQGLWGGTLLAETAKERGWIVTAVLNNDIVGNTIGQNGVRVADRVRVFSEGIRASEALDAQLGRRGDGGEDDGPSRALAKAIDKVADGMRETDSSALDVFVVRRPDRFGRGGDHEPFLRLGYPAVRFSVGAENYDQQHQDLRTENGREYGDTVDKMDFPYLAKVTALNIATIRRLANAPAAPATVTLDGAVSSDIKVKWNAVPGARGYRVYWRRNDTQNWTDVRGVAGRTETVLKDVVVDDHFVGVSAIAADGSESIVTFGTRPPRP
;
A
#
# COMPACT_ATOMS: atom_id res chain seq x y z
N MET A 1 -34.47 -37.11 -24.20
CA MET A 1 -33.15 -37.43 -23.60
C MET A 1 -32.14 -36.38 -24.07
N PRO A 2 -31.81 -35.36 -23.27
CA PRO A 2 -30.83 -34.36 -23.68
C PRO A 2 -29.41 -34.85 -23.35
N MET A 3 -28.53 -34.72 -24.32
CA MET A 3 -27.13 -35.14 -24.31
C MET A 3 -26.32 -34.20 -23.39
N ARG A 4 -25.82 -34.72 -22.27
CA ARG A 4 -24.89 -34.03 -21.37
C ARG A 4 -23.52 -33.92 -22.05
N ILE A 5 -23.11 -32.69 -22.38
CA ILE A 5 -21.73 -32.39 -22.77
C ILE A 5 -20.92 -32.30 -21.47
N LEU A 6 -20.06 -33.29 -21.22
CA LEU A 6 -19.05 -33.21 -20.18
C LEU A 6 -17.97 -32.19 -20.61
N LEU A 7 -17.87 -31.09 -19.86
CA LEU A 7 -16.70 -30.23 -19.88
C LEU A 7 -15.54 -30.97 -19.21
N LEU A 8 -14.51 -31.30 -20.00
CA LEU A 8 -13.24 -31.80 -19.50
C LEU A 8 -12.52 -30.66 -18.77
N SER A 9 -12.52 -30.71 -17.44
CA SER A 9 -11.67 -29.86 -16.61
C SER A 9 -10.20 -30.23 -16.85
N ALA A 10 -9.46 -29.40 -17.57
CA ALA A 10 -8.01 -29.52 -17.63
C ALA A 10 -7.44 -29.18 -16.24
N LEU A 11 -7.02 -30.21 -15.49
CA LEU A 11 -6.18 -30.03 -14.31
C LEU A 11 -4.84 -29.42 -14.77
N LEU A 12 -4.69 -28.12 -14.60
CA LEU A 12 -3.38 -27.47 -14.56
C LEU A 12 -2.69 -27.96 -13.29
N LEU A 13 -1.67 -28.78 -13.45
CA LEU A 13 -0.72 -29.13 -12.41
C LEU A 13 -0.05 -27.83 -11.94
N ALA A 14 -0.53 -27.29 -10.81
CA ALA A 14 0.18 -26.25 -10.09
C ALA A 14 1.56 -26.79 -9.72
N THR A 15 2.62 -26.14 -10.19
CA THR A 15 3.97 -26.34 -9.64
C THR A 15 3.89 -26.20 -8.12
N PRO A 16 4.46 -27.13 -7.33
CA PRO A 16 4.38 -27.05 -5.88
C PRO A 16 4.99 -25.71 -5.47
N ALA A 17 4.22 -24.89 -4.77
CA ALA A 17 4.71 -23.69 -4.14
C ALA A 17 5.85 -24.14 -3.20
N ALA A 18 7.10 -23.85 -3.58
CA ALA A 18 8.20 -23.91 -2.63
C ALA A 18 7.74 -23.12 -1.40
N ALA A 19 7.87 -23.72 -0.21
CA ALA A 19 7.44 -23.11 1.05
C ALA A 19 7.92 -21.65 1.07
N GLN A 20 6.97 -20.71 0.95
CA GLN A 20 7.31 -19.30 0.85
C GLN A 20 7.80 -18.85 2.22
N ASP A 21 8.95 -18.18 2.27
CA ASP A 21 9.47 -17.65 3.52
C ASP A 21 8.44 -16.70 4.15
N ALA A 22 8.04 -17.01 5.37
CA ALA A 22 7.23 -16.12 6.19
C ALA A 22 8.10 -15.01 6.80
N PRO A 23 7.53 -13.80 7.02
CA PRO A 23 8.23 -12.75 7.76
C PRO A 23 8.66 -13.24 9.15
N SER A 24 9.90 -12.96 9.55
CA SER A 24 10.44 -13.34 10.86
C SER A 24 10.21 -12.23 11.89
N PRO A 25 9.47 -12.49 12.98
CA PRO A 25 9.36 -11.56 14.11
C PRO A 25 10.72 -11.16 14.68
N GLU A 26 11.69 -12.07 14.68
CA GLU A 26 13.03 -11.86 15.22
C GLU A 26 13.84 -10.88 14.36
N ARG A 27 13.76 -11.00 13.03
CA ARG A 27 14.40 -10.03 12.11
C ARG A 27 13.75 -8.66 12.20
N LEU A 28 12.42 -8.62 12.21
CA LEU A 28 11.67 -7.38 12.38
C LEU A 28 12.05 -6.68 13.70
N ARG A 29 12.19 -7.44 14.79
CA ARG A 29 12.67 -6.93 16.06
C ARG A 29 14.09 -6.36 15.99
N ALA A 30 15.02 -7.10 15.38
CA ALA A 30 16.40 -6.64 15.23
C ALA A 30 16.50 -5.34 14.42
N ASP A 31 15.71 -5.21 13.35
CA ASP A 31 15.66 -4.00 12.52
C ASP A 31 15.09 -2.81 13.32
N VAL A 32 14.00 -3.00 14.07
CA VAL A 32 13.41 -1.97 14.94
C VAL A 32 14.39 -1.55 16.05
N GLU A 33 14.99 -2.51 16.75
CA GLU A 33 15.99 -2.23 17.80
C GLU A 33 17.19 -1.47 17.23
N LYS A 34 17.61 -1.81 16.00
CA LYS A 34 18.68 -1.11 15.32
C LYS A 34 18.29 0.33 14.98
N LEU A 35 17.08 0.57 14.47
CA LEU A 35 16.58 1.92 14.20
C LEU A 35 16.45 2.76 15.47
N VAL A 36 15.97 2.18 16.57
CA VAL A 36 15.89 2.83 17.88
C VAL A 36 17.30 3.18 18.40
N SER A 37 18.31 2.36 18.13
CA SER A 37 19.69 2.59 18.61
C SER A 37 20.34 3.87 18.08
N PHE A 38 19.81 4.49 17.02
CA PHE A 38 20.28 5.79 16.53
C PHE A 38 19.88 6.97 17.43
N GLY A 39 19.12 6.70 18.51
CA GLY A 39 18.72 7.64 19.54
C GLY A 39 17.59 8.56 19.11
N THR A 40 17.82 9.35 18.07
CA THR A 40 16.77 10.09 17.35
C THR A 40 16.98 9.90 15.86
N ARG A 41 15.89 9.91 15.11
CA ARG A 41 15.93 9.95 13.64
C ARG A 41 15.23 11.21 13.14
N HIS A 42 15.14 12.25 13.96
CA HIS A 42 14.52 13.51 13.56
C HIS A 42 15.10 14.04 12.26
N THR A 43 14.27 14.53 11.33
CA THR A 43 14.71 14.98 10.00
C THR A 43 15.77 16.09 10.06
N LEU A 44 15.72 16.95 11.08
CA LEU A 44 16.71 18.01 11.33
C LEU A 44 17.97 17.54 12.08
N SER A 45 18.05 16.27 12.50
CA SER A 45 19.24 15.75 13.17
C SER A 45 20.41 15.59 12.19
N SER A 46 21.61 15.32 12.72
CA SER A 46 22.85 15.32 11.92
C SER A 46 22.76 14.40 10.69
N PRO A 47 23.10 14.91 9.49
CA PRO A 47 23.16 14.09 8.27
C PRO A 47 24.46 13.26 8.18
N ASP A 48 25.50 13.63 8.93
CA ASP A 48 26.86 13.11 8.77
C ASP A 48 27.39 12.35 10.00
N ASP A 49 26.66 12.37 11.12
CA ASP A 49 27.05 11.60 12.30
C ASP A 49 26.99 10.08 11.98
N PRO A 50 28.07 9.32 12.24
CA PRO A 50 28.13 7.91 11.86
C PRO A 50 27.35 6.98 12.80
N VAL A 51 26.91 7.46 13.97
CA VAL A 51 26.33 6.64 15.04
C VAL A 51 24.91 7.10 15.43
N ARG A 52 24.62 8.40 15.41
CA ARG A 52 23.34 8.99 15.86
C ARG A 52 22.65 9.72 14.72
N GLY A 53 21.33 9.82 14.75
CA GLY A 53 20.60 10.71 13.86
C GLY A 53 20.16 10.08 12.55
N ILE A 54 19.45 10.90 11.75
CA ILE A 54 18.84 10.51 10.48
C ILE A 54 19.91 10.13 9.43
N GLY A 55 21.10 10.73 9.48
CA GLY A 55 22.25 10.36 8.64
C GLY A 55 22.65 8.90 8.80
N ALA A 56 22.99 8.51 10.03
CA ALA A 56 23.35 7.13 10.38
C ALA A 56 22.24 6.14 10.02
N ALA A 57 20.97 6.48 10.32
CA ALA A 57 19.83 5.63 10.03
C ALA A 57 19.64 5.37 8.52
N ARG A 58 19.69 6.43 7.69
CA ARG A 58 19.60 6.30 6.22
C ARG A 58 20.77 5.52 5.63
N LYS A 59 21.97 5.69 6.18
CA LYS A 59 23.14 4.91 5.77
C LYS A 59 22.92 3.42 6.03
N TRP A 60 22.54 3.06 7.25
CA TRP A 60 22.24 1.67 7.61
C TRP A 60 21.14 1.07 6.74
N ALA A 61 20.03 1.78 6.54
CA ALA A 61 18.93 1.31 5.71
C ALA A 61 19.35 1.00 4.26
N ALA A 62 20.21 1.82 3.67
CA ALA A 62 20.75 1.57 2.34
C ALA A 62 21.68 0.34 2.33
N GLU A 63 22.54 0.20 3.35
CA GLU A 63 23.43 -0.95 3.49
C GLU A 63 22.67 -2.27 3.68
N GLU A 64 21.52 -2.25 4.37
CA GLU A 64 20.62 -3.41 4.43
C GLU A 64 20.08 -3.78 3.05
N LEU A 65 19.57 -2.80 2.29
CA LEU A 65 19.05 -3.04 0.93
C LEU A 65 20.17 -3.52 -0.02
N ASP A 66 21.38 -2.96 0.07
CA ASP A 66 22.54 -3.41 -0.69
C ASP A 66 22.90 -4.86 -0.35
N ARG A 67 22.89 -5.23 0.95
CA ARG A 67 23.17 -6.60 1.38
C ARG A 67 22.13 -7.59 0.85
N ILE A 68 20.85 -7.19 0.84
CA ILE A 68 19.76 -7.99 0.27
C ILE A 68 19.95 -8.13 -1.24
N GLY A 69 20.27 -7.04 -1.93
CA GLY A 69 20.59 -7.01 -3.35
C GLY A 69 21.73 -7.98 -3.70
N ALA A 70 22.84 -7.91 -2.98
CA ALA A 70 23.98 -8.80 -3.18
C ALA A 70 23.60 -10.28 -2.95
N ALA A 71 22.76 -10.57 -1.95
CA ALA A 71 22.31 -11.95 -1.66
C ALA A 71 21.42 -12.56 -2.75
N CYS A 72 20.80 -11.74 -3.62
CA CYS A 72 20.01 -12.19 -4.76
C CYS A 72 20.72 -11.99 -6.11
N GLY A 73 22.04 -11.73 -6.12
CA GLY A 73 22.80 -11.51 -7.35
C GLY A 73 22.55 -10.13 -7.96
N ASP A 74 22.63 -9.09 -7.13
CA ASP A 74 22.43 -7.68 -7.47
C ASP A 74 21.04 -7.38 -8.05
N CYS A 75 20.02 -8.08 -7.57
CA CYS A 75 18.64 -7.94 -8.06
C CYS A 75 17.94 -6.67 -7.54
N ILE A 76 18.50 -6.00 -6.52
CA ILE A 76 18.03 -4.72 -6.00
C ILE A 76 19.09 -3.66 -6.30
N GLN A 77 18.69 -2.62 -7.03
CA GLN A 77 19.51 -1.42 -7.20
C GLN A 77 19.12 -0.39 -6.14
N VAL A 78 20.06 -0.02 -5.27
CA VAL A 78 19.83 1.04 -4.27
C VAL A 78 20.10 2.42 -4.87
N ALA A 79 19.22 3.37 -4.59
CA ALA A 79 19.41 4.77 -4.95
C ALA A 79 18.95 5.69 -3.82
N ARG A 80 19.48 6.92 -3.83
CA ARG A 80 19.01 8.01 -2.98
C ARG A 80 18.43 9.11 -3.86
N ILE A 81 17.29 9.64 -3.46
CA ILE A 81 16.72 10.88 -4.04
C ILE A 81 16.67 11.92 -2.93
N GLY A 82 17.03 13.15 -3.23
CA GLY A 82 17.06 14.20 -2.23
C GLY A 82 16.78 15.58 -2.79
N ARG A 83 16.19 16.43 -1.96
CA ARG A 83 16.09 17.88 -2.21
C ARG A 83 15.89 18.64 -0.90
N THR A 84 16.21 19.93 -0.92
CA THR A 84 15.94 20.84 0.19
C THR A 84 14.46 21.22 0.25
N PHE A 85 13.88 21.12 1.44
CA PHE A 85 12.55 21.62 1.77
C PHE A 85 12.66 22.71 2.84
N THR A 86 11.78 23.71 2.76
CA THR A 86 11.65 24.77 3.77
C THR A 86 10.18 24.91 4.14
N GLY A 87 9.89 25.05 5.43
CA GLY A 87 8.53 25.23 5.92
C GLY A 87 8.49 25.52 7.43
N PRO A 88 7.30 25.60 8.03
CA PRO A 88 7.16 25.95 9.45
C PRO A 88 7.90 25.00 10.41
N ARG A 89 8.10 23.74 10.01
CA ARG A 89 8.82 22.70 10.78
C ARG A 89 10.30 22.53 10.37
N ALA A 90 10.79 23.36 9.44
CA ALA A 90 12.21 23.51 9.10
C ALA A 90 12.43 24.92 8.50
N PRO A 91 12.39 25.98 9.34
CA PRO A 91 12.41 27.36 8.84
C PRO A 91 13.71 27.74 8.14
N ASN A 92 14.82 27.08 8.50
CA ASN A 92 16.13 27.29 7.89
C ASN A 92 16.39 26.35 6.69
N GLY A 93 15.40 25.56 6.31
CA GLY A 93 15.52 24.51 5.30
C GLY A 93 16.22 23.25 5.83
N VAL A 94 15.93 22.11 5.20
CA VAL A 94 16.62 20.83 5.44
C VAL A 94 16.64 20.01 4.17
N GLU A 95 17.75 19.30 3.91
CA GLU A 95 17.80 18.31 2.84
C GLU A 95 17.10 17.02 3.28
N VAL A 96 15.98 16.73 2.63
CA VAL A 96 15.26 15.46 2.80
C VAL A 96 15.81 14.48 1.78
N VAL A 97 16.24 13.30 2.24
CA VAL A 97 16.79 12.25 1.38
C VAL A 97 16.08 10.93 1.66
N ASN A 98 15.42 10.38 0.66
CA ASN A 98 14.83 9.04 0.73
C ASN A 98 15.85 7.99 0.27
N VAL A 99 15.78 6.80 0.85
CA VAL A 99 16.53 5.61 0.42
C VAL A 99 15.59 4.66 -0.29
N LEU A 100 15.91 4.28 -1.51
CA LEU A 100 15.05 3.46 -2.37
C LEU A 100 15.80 2.21 -2.82
N GLY A 101 15.18 1.03 -2.66
CA GLY A 101 15.62 -0.20 -3.31
C GLY A 101 14.74 -0.53 -4.50
N PHE A 102 15.32 -0.68 -5.69
CA PHE A 102 14.61 -1.02 -6.93
C PHE A 102 14.84 -2.49 -7.30
N GLN A 103 13.83 -3.33 -7.10
CA GLN A 103 13.80 -4.67 -7.69
C GLN A 103 13.12 -4.60 -9.06
N GLN A 104 13.92 -4.67 -10.13
CA GLN A 104 13.41 -4.52 -11.50
C GLN A 104 12.50 -5.68 -11.89
N GLY A 105 11.31 -5.33 -12.39
CA GLY A 105 10.38 -6.28 -12.99
C GLY A 105 10.56 -6.41 -14.49
N GLU A 106 9.77 -7.30 -15.11
CA GLU A 106 9.72 -7.44 -16.58
C GLU A 106 9.25 -6.14 -17.28
N ASP A 107 8.34 -5.39 -16.65
CA ASP A 107 7.94 -4.05 -17.06
C ASP A 107 8.57 -3.01 -16.11
N PRO A 108 9.62 -2.30 -16.54
CA PRO A 108 10.32 -1.33 -15.71
C PRO A 108 9.51 -0.04 -15.47
N LYS A 109 8.44 0.22 -16.24
CA LYS A 109 7.59 1.40 -16.05
C LYS A 109 6.49 1.16 -15.04
N ARG A 110 6.07 -0.09 -14.84
CA ARG A 110 5.01 -0.42 -13.88
C ARG A 110 5.60 -0.66 -12.50
N VAL A 111 5.17 0.14 -11.55
CA VAL A 111 5.76 0.21 -10.22
C VAL A 111 4.74 -0.11 -9.13
N ILE A 112 5.16 -0.90 -8.14
CA ILE A 112 4.49 -1.01 -6.84
C ILE A 112 5.45 -0.47 -5.78
N ILE A 113 4.96 0.46 -4.98
CA ILE A 113 5.73 1.11 -3.92
C ILE A 113 5.25 0.54 -2.58
N VAL A 114 6.18 0.02 -1.79
CA VAL A 114 5.94 -0.33 -0.38
C VAL A 114 6.85 0.57 0.46
N GLN A 115 6.26 1.28 1.42
CA GLN A 115 6.95 2.37 2.11
C GLN A 115 6.64 2.47 3.60
N GLY A 116 7.58 3.08 4.32
CA GLY A 116 7.50 3.55 5.71
C GLY A 116 8.51 4.68 5.91
N HIS A 117 8.31 5.53 6.92
CA HIS A 117 9.19 6.67 7.17
C HIS A 117 10.21 6.35 8.26
N ILE A 118 11.46 6.76 8.03
CA ILE A 118 12.57 6.47 8.94
C ILE A 118 12.75 7.53 10.00
N ASP A 119 12.23 8.75 9.79
CA ASP A 119 12.31 9.80 10.80
C ASP A 119 11.41 9.52 12.00
N SER A 120 11.82 10.06 13.14
CA SER A 120 11.11 9.99 14.41
C SER A 120 11.20 11.32 15.13
N ARG A 121 10.28 11.59 16.07
CA ARG A 121 10.32 12.80 16.90
C ARG A 121 9.74 12.58 18.28
N VAL A 122 10.11 13.49 19.18
CA VAL A 122 9.44 13.68 20.47
C VAL A 122 8.23 14.63 20.32
N SER A 123 7.68 15.09 21.44
CA SER A 123 6.47 15.94 21.46
C SER A 123 6.68 17.28 20.74
N ASP A 124 7.80 17.95 21.01
CA ASP A 124 8.18 19.15 20.27
C ASP A 124 8.71 18.77 18.88
N VAL A 125 8.01 19.23 17.85
CA VAL A 125 8.36 18.99 16.44
C VAL A 125 9.68 19.63 16.01
N MET A 126 10.21 20.56 16.81
CA MET A 126 11.49 21.22 16.54
C MET A 126 12.63 20.66 17.38
N ASP A 127 12.37 19.76 18.34
CA ASP A 127 13.44 19.12 19.10
C ASP A 127 14.05 17.94 18.33
N PHE A 128 15.21 18.22 17.73
CA PHE A 128 15.99 17.26 16.97
C PHE A 128 17.16 16.65 17.76
N THR A 129 17.26 16.94 19.05
CA THR A 129 18.39 16.53 19.89
C THR A 129 18.01 15.45 20.89
N SER A 130 16.81 15.52 21.47
CA SER A 130 16.29 14.52 22.41
C SER A 130 16.17 13.13 21.81
N ASP A 131 16.27 12.10 22.64
CA ASP A 131 16.03 10.72 22.22
C ASP A 131 14.56 10.54 21.82
N ALA A 132 14.36 10.11 20.58
CA ALA A 132 13.07 9.82 19.97
C ALA A 132 13.09 8.39 19.43
N PRO A 133 12.86 7.37 20.29
CA PRO A 133 13.02 5.97 19.88
C PRO A 133 12.20 5.60 18.64
N GLY A 134 10.94 6.03 18.56
CA GLY A 134 10.09 5.83 17.38
C GLY A 134 10.01 4.37 16.94
N ALA A 135 9.83 3.44 17.88
CA ALA A 135 9.85 2.01 17.62
C ALA A 135 8.68 1.57 16.72
N ASN A 136 7.49 2.11 16.95
CA ASN A 136 6.31 1.87 16.15
C ASN A 136 6.10 2.95 15.09
N ASP A 137 6.45 4.21 15.40
CA ASP A 137 6.31 5.45 14.62
C ASP A 137 7.69 5.99 14.19
N ASP A 138 8.27 5.55 13.06
CA ASP A 138 7.81 4.46 12.19
C ASP A 138 8.91 3.43 11.87
N ALA A 139 9.72 3.05 12.88
CA ALA A 139 10.65 1.95 12.69
C ALA A 139 9.94 0.63 12.32
N SER A 140 8.65 0.48 12.69
CA SER A 140 7.83 -0.67 12.32
C SER A 140 7.59 -0.78 10.80
N GLY A 141 7.21 0.34 10.15
CA GLY A 141 7.04 0.41 8.70
C GLY A 141 8.35 0.19 7.95
N VAL A 142 9.46 0.77 8.43
CA VAL A 142 10.79 0.56 7.82
C VAL A 142 11.24 -0.90 7.94
N ALA A 143 11.10 -1.53 9.10
CA ALA A 143 11.44 -2.94 9.29
C ALA A 143 10.59 -3.84 8.37
N LEU A 144 9.29 -3.54 8.20
CA LEU A 144 8.41 -4.23 7.27
C LEU A 144 8.91 -4.11 5.82
N VAL A 145 9.31 -2.91 5.38
CA VAL A 145 9.85 -2.68 4.02
C VAL A 145 11.12 -3.52 3.77
N ILE A 146 12.04 -3.55 4.73
CA ILE A 146 13.29 -4.32 4.63
C ILE A 146 13.00 -5.83 4.61
N GLU A 147 12.11 -6.33 5.47
CA GLU A 147 11.73 -7.75 5.48
C GLU A 147 10.98 -8.15 4.20
N ALA A 148 10.13 -7.27 3.66
CA ALA A 148 9.51 -7.48 2.35
C ALA A 148 10.56 -7.58 1.24
N ALA A 149 11.61 -6.76 1.26
CA ALA A 149 12.73 -6.86 0.31
C ALA A 149 13.47 -8.21 0.43
N ARG A 150 13.73 -8.70 1.65
CA ARG A 150 14.38 -10.00 1.89
C ARG A 150 13.60 -11.17 1.28
N ILE A 151 12.28 -11.12 1.32
CA ILE A 151 11.41 -12.22 0.86
C ILE A 151 11.09 -12.12 -0.64
N LEU A 152 10.81 -10.92 -1.13
CA LEU A 152 10.39 -10.70 -2.52
C LEU A 152 11.57 -10.68 -3.51
N SER A 153 12.78 -10.31 -3.08
CA SER A 153 14.00 -10.34 -3.91
C SER A 153 14.31 -11.72 -4.51
N LYS A 154 13.84 -12.79 -3.87
CA LYS A 154 13.99 -14.18 -4.33
C LYS A 154 13.06 -14.54 -5.50
N GLN A 155 12.17 -13.65 -5.90
CA GLN A 155 11.14 -13.87 -6.92
C GLN A 155 11.36 -12.94 -8.11
N LYS A 156 11.09 -13.45 -9.32
CA LYS A 156 10.96 -12.59 -10.49
C LYS A 156 9.51 -12.15 -10.62
N LEU A 157 9.28 -10.85 -10.69
CA LEU A 157 7.96 -10.24 -10.75
C LEU A 157 7.80 -9.45 -12.05
N LYS A 158 6.57 -9.26 -12.50
CA LYS A 158 6.32 -8.48 -13.73
C LYS A 158 6.38 -6.98 -13.49
N ALA A 159 6.00 -6.50 -12.30
CA ALA A 159 6.17 -5.11 -11.89
C ALA A 159 7.53 -4.90 -11.23
N THR A 160 8.06 -3.69 -11.37
CA THR A 160 9.16 -3.22 -10.52
C THR A 160 8.63 -2.95 -9.12
N ILE A 161 9.34 -3.43 -8.11
CA ILE A 161 9.05 -3.13 -6.71
C ILE A 161 10.01 -2.04 -6.24
N VAL A 162 9.46 -0.99 -5.64
CA VAL A 162 10.22 0.07 -4.98
C VAL A 162 10.04 -0.08 -3.48
N TYR A 163 11.11 -0.49 -2.80
CA TYR A 163 11.23 -0.50 -1.35
C TYR A 163 11.65 0.88 -0.90
N ALA A 164 10.69 1.69 -0.45
CA ALA A 164 10.92 3.09 -0.15
C ALA A 164 11.01 3.34 1.36
N ILE A 165 12.17 3.83 1.79
CA ILE A 165 12.43 4.26 3.15
C ILE A 165 12.49 5.78 3.11
N LEU A 166 11.42 6.41 3.59
CA LEU A 166 11.18 7.84 3.44
C LEU A 166 11.78 8.64 4.60
N SER A 167 12.02 9.93 4.41
CA SER A 167 12.40 10.86 5.48
C SER A 167 11.54 12.12 5.43
N GLY A 168 11.36 12.82 6.54
CA GLY A 168 10.63 14.09 6.58
C GLY A 168 9.12 13.94 6.57
N GLU A 169 8.58 12.78 6.97
CA GLU A 169 7.14 12.64 7.23
C GLU A 169 6.73 13.64 8.32
N GLU A 170 7.49 13.65 9.41
CA GLU A 170 7.17 14.35 10.65
C GLU A 170 7.25 15.88 10.50
N GLN A 171 7.96 16.34 9.47
CA GLN A 171 8.16 17.75 9.15
C GLN A 171 7.20 18.25 8.05
N GLY A 172 6.39 17.37 7.45
CA GLY A 172 5.34 17.76 6.51
C GLY A 172 5.21 16.86 5.27
N LEU A 173 5.39 15.54 5.42
CA LEU A 173 5.25 14.56 4.34
C LEU A 173 6.21 14.82 3.18
N TRP A 174 7.41 15.33 3.48
CA TRP A 174 8.36 15.79 2.46
C TRP A 174 8.98 14.61 1.71
N GLY A 175 9.22 13.49 2.39
CA GLY A 175 9.68 12.25 1.77
C GLY A 175 8.67 11.68 0.79
N GLY A 176 7.40 11.55 1.21
CA GLY A 176 6.32 11.12 0.32
C GLY A 176 6.10 12.10 -0.84
N THR A 177 6.18 13.41 -0.59
CA THR A 177 6.07 14.44 -1.65
C THR A 177 7.18 14.31 -2.68
N LEU A 178 8.43 14.17 -2.23
CA LEU A 178 9.59 13.99 -3.10
C LEU A 178 9.44 12.73 -3.97
N LEU A 179 9.02 11.60 -3.39
CA LEU A 179 8.87 10.35 -4.14
C LEU A 179 7.69 10.39 -5.11
N ALA A 180 6.55 10.97 -4.71
CA ALA A 180 5.37 11.08 -5.57
C ALA A 180 5.66 11.95 -6.80
N GLU A 181 6.36 13.08 -6.62
CA GLU A 181 6.78 13.94 -7.74
C GLU A 181 7.84 13.26 -8.61
N THR A 182 8.79 12.54 -8.01
CA THR A 182 9.78 11.72 -8.74
C THR A 182 9.09 10.66 -9.60
N ALA A 183 8.05 10.00 -9.09
CA ALA A 183 7.27 9.01 -9.84
C ALA A 183 6.61 9.64 -11.08
N LYS A 184 6.10 10.86 -10.95
CA LYS A 184 5.51 11.64 -12.05
C LYS A 184 6.55 12.04 -13.09
N GLU A 185 7.69 12.59 -12.64
CA GLU A 185 8.79 13.01 -13.51
C GLU A 185 9.39 11.84 -14.30
N ARG A 186 9.52 10.67 -13.66
CA ARG A 186 10.01 9.44 -14.32
C ARG A 186 8.95 8.75 -15.18
N GLY A 187 7.70 9.22 -15.18
CA GLY A 187 6.60 8.63 -15.93
C GLY A 187 6.24 7.22 -15.48
N TRP A 188 6.36 6.92 -14.19
CA TRP A 188 5.99 5.62 -13.63
C TRP A 188 4.48 5.40 -13.68
N ILE A 189 4.12 4.17 -14.04
CA ILE A 189 2.75 3.65 -13.91
C ILE A 189 2.64 3.01 -12.53
N VAL A 190 2.31 3.81 -11.52
CA VAL A 190 2.18 3.35 -10.14
C VAL A 190 0.89 2.56 -10.00
N THR A 191 1.02 1.25 -9.77
CA THR A 191 -0.11 0.33 -9.58
C THR A 191 -0.65 0.37 -8.16
N ALA A 192 0.23 0.55 -7.18
CA ALA A 192 -0.13 0.64 -5.76
C ALA A 192 0.98 1.33 -4.98
N VAL A 193 0.56 2.13 -3.99
CA VAL A 193 1.40 2.63 -2.90
C VAL A 193 0.86 2.07 -1.60
N LEU A 194 1.67 1.26 -0.92
CA LEU A 194 1.37 0.64 0.36
C LEU A 194 2.17 1.37 1.45
N ASN A 195 1.55 2.37 2.07
CA ASN A 195 2.14 3.12 3.18
C ASN A 195 1.88 2.39 4.49
N ASN A 196 2.91 2.04 5.25
CA ASN A 196 2.79 1.31 6.51
C ASN A 196 3.20 2.21 7.66
N ASP A 197 2.22 2.75 8.39
CA ASP A 197 2.46 3.72 9.45
C ASP A 197 1.21 3.84 10.34
N ILE A 198 1.24 3.49 11.62
CA ILE A 198 2.18 2.63 12.33
C ILE A 198 1.61 1.21 12.33
N VAL A 199 2.45 0.17 12.34
CA VAL A 199 2.01 -1.22 12.04
C VAL A 199 2.48 -2.28 13.04
N GLY A 200 2.97 -1.86 14.22
CA GLY A 200 3.69 -2.72 15.15
C GLY A 200 3.07 -3.00 16.52
N ASN A 201 1.94 -2.38 16.91
CA ASN A 201 1.30 -2.60 18.23
C ASN A 201 -0.10 -3.22 18.15
N THR A 202 -0.52 -3.91 19.21
CA THR A 202 -1.89 -4.46 19.33
C THR A 202 -2.70 -3.88 20.46
N ILE A 203 -2.10 -3.06 21.33
CA ILE A 203 -2.77 -2.45 22.49
C ILE A 203 -3.10 -0.99 22.21
N GLY A 204 -4.38 -0.63 22.25
CA GLY A 204 -4.83 0.75 22.16
C GLY A 204 -4.66 1.52 23.46
N GLN A 205 -4.74 2.86 23.40
CA GLN A 205 -4.58 3.75 24.57
C GLN A 205 -5.54 3.43 25.73
N ASN A 206 -6.74 2.94 25.42
CA ASN A 206 -7.75 2.53 26.39
C ASN A 206 -7.58 1.07 26.89
N GLY A 207 -6.46 0.41 26.57
CA GLY A 207 -6.17 -0.97 26.94
C GLY A 207 -6.84 -2.03 26.07
N VAL A 208 -7.61 -1.65 25.05
CA VAL A 208 -8.21 -2.63 24.12
C VAL A 208 -7.11 -3.34 23.33
N ARG A 209 -7.20 -4.67 23.24
CA ARG A 209 -6.31 -5.44 22.37
C ARG A 209 -6.99 -5.75 21.04
N VAL A 210 -6.38 -5.30 19.94
CA VAL A 210 -6.79 -5.60 18.56
C VAL A 210 -5.60 -6.23 17.84
N ALA A 211 -5.61 -7.55 17.70
CA ALA A 211 -4.53 -8.35 17.10
C ALA A 211 -5.00 -9.22 15.93
N ASP A 212 -6.29 -9.16 15.62
CA ASP A 212 -6.99 -9.93 14.59
C ASP A 212 -7.17 -9.16 13.28
N ARG A 213 -6.91 -7.85 13.26
CA ARG A 213 -7.07 -7.01 12.08
C ARG A 213 -6.09 -5.84 12.00
N VAL A 214 -5.92 -5.32 10.78
CA VAL A 214 -5.24 -4.06 10.48
C VAL A 214 -6.22 -3.09 9.81
N ARG A 215 -6.06 -1.79 10.03
CA ARG A 215 -6.85 -0.77 9.34
C ARG A 215 -6.18 -0.39 8.04
N VAL A 216 -6.95 -0.31 6.96
CA VAL A 216 -6.49 0.18 5.65
C VAL A 216 -7.29 1.41 5.27
N PHE A 217 -6.68 2.58 5.39
CA PHE A 217 -7.27 3.86 4.98
C PHE A 217 -7.13 4.03 3.49
N SER A 218 -8.20 4.52 2.85
CA SER A 218 -8.15 4.86 1.45
C SER A 218 -9.11 5.97 1.08
N GLU A 219 -8.67 6.79 0.13
CA GLU A 219 -9.44 7.89 -0.42
C GLU A 219 -10.65 7.37 -1.21
N GLY A 220 -11.79 8.08 -1.10
CA GLY A 220 -12.95 7.89 -1.95
C GLY A 220 -13.03 9.01 -3.00
N ILE A 221 -13.38 10.21 -2.54
CA ILE A 221 -13.32 11.44 -3.35
C ILE A 221 -11.86 11.82 -3.59
N ARG A 222 -11.45 11.88 -4.86
CA ARG A 222 -10.07 12.11 -5.27
C ARG A 222 -9.65 13.57 -5.09
N ALA A 223 -8.61 13.83 -4.30
CA ALA A 223 -8.02 15.16 -4.15
C ALA A 223 -7.39 15.71 -5.44
N SER A 224 -7.04 14.82 -6.36
CA SER A 224 -6.41 15.13 -7.66
C SER A 224 -7.39 15.45 -8.79
N GLU A 225 -8.70 15.24 -8.61
CA GLU A 225 -9.69 15.47 -9.66
C GLU A 225 -9.90 16.97 -9.94
N ALA A 226 -9.86 17.34 -11.22
CA ALA A 226 -10.40 18.61 -11.69
C ALA A 226 -11.94 18.64 -11.57
N LEU A 227 -12.53 19.85 -11.52
CA LEU A 227 -13.96 20.04 -11.24
C LEU A 227 -14.89 19.28 -12.20
N ASP A 228 -14.56 19.24 -13.48
CA ASP A 228 -15.31 18.49 -14.50
C ASP A 228 -15.31 16.98 -14.21
N ALA A 229 -14.16 16.40 -13.85
CA ALA A 229 -14.05 15.01 -13.45
C ALA A 229 -14.83 14.72 -12.16
N GLN A 230 -14.82 15.65 -11.19
CA GLN A 230 -15.62 15.54 -9.96
C GLN A 230 -17.13 15.50 -10.27
N LEU A 231 -17.59 16.37 -11.17
CA LEU A 231 -19.00 16.41 -11.61
C LEU A 231 -19.39 15.14 -12.38
N GLY A 232 -18.47 14.60 -13.19
CA GLY A 232 -18.62 13.32 -13.87
C GLY A 232 -18.86 12.19 -12.85
N ARG A 233 -17.91 12.02 -11.91
CA ARG A 233 -17.98 11.01 -10.85
C ARG A 233 -19.25 11.11 -10.03
N ARG A 234 -19.65 12.33 -9.63
CA ARG A 234 -20.91 12.58 -8.90
C ARG A 234 -22.12 12.04 -9.65
N GLY A 235 -22.14 12.14 -10.97
CA GLY A 235 -23.25 11.60 -11.76
C GLY A 235 -23.14 10.10 -12.04
N ASP A 236 -21.97 9.49 -11.84
CA ASP A 236 -21.74 8.04 -12.01
C ASP A 236 -21.92 7.25 -10.70
N GLY A 237 -21.85 7.91 -9.54
CA GLY A 237 -21.90 7.26 -8.22
C GLY A 237 -20.59 6.59 -7.78
N GLY A 238 -19.46 7.01 -8.36
CA GLY A 238 -18.14 6.38 -8.15
C GLY A 238 -17.38 6.81 -6.89
N GLU A 239 -18.04 7.40 -5.89
CA GLU A 239 -17.42 7.89 -4.63
C GLU A 239 -16.65 6.80 -3.86
N ASP A 240 -17.09 5.54 -3.91
CA ASP A 240 -16.49 4.40 -3.19
C ASP A 240 -15.79 3.40 -4.11
N ASP A 241 -15.38 3.81 -5.32
CA ASP A 241 -14.71 2.90 -6.28
C ASP A 241 -13.56 3.57 -7.06
N GLY A 242 -13.04 4.69 -6.54
CA GLY A 242 -11.80 5.28 -7.03
C GLY A 242 -10.59 4.33 -6.86
N PRO A 243 -9.44 4.62 -7.50
CA PRO A 243 -8.30 3.70 -7.55
C PRO A 243 -7.79 3.25 -6.18
N SER A 244 -7.69 4.16 -5.21
CA SER A 244 -7.27 3.85 -3.84
C SER A 244 -8.28 2.97 -3.08
N ARG A 245 -9.58 3.15 -3.33
CA ARG A 245 -10.62 2.28 -2.76
C ARG A 245 -10.64 0.91 -3.41
N ALA A 246 -10.41 0.83 -4.72
CA ALA A 246 -10.23 -0.44 -5.42
C ALA A 246 -8.98 -1.19 -4.91
N LEU A 247 -7.90 -0.47 -4.61
CA LEU A 247 -6.70 -1.03 -3.96
C LEU A 247 -7.02 -1.57 -2.56
N ALA A 248 -7.73 -0.82 -1.71
CA ALA A 248 -8.13 -1.29 -0.38
C ALA A 248 -9.03 -2.55 -0.44
N LYS A 249 -10.00 -2.59 -1.36
CA LYS A 249 -10.83 -3.79 -1.63
C LYS A 249 -10.00 -4.98 -2.13
N ALA A 250 -8.94 -4.73 -2.89
CA ALA A 250 -8.04 -5.79 -3.34
C ALA A 250 -7.18 -6.35 -2.19
N ILE A 251 -6.74 -5.50 -1.27
CA ILE A 251 -6.03 -5.88 -0.04
C ILE A 251 -6.93 -6.72 0.87
N ASP A 252 -8.18 -6.28 1.06
CA ASP A 252 -9.21 -7.00 1.82
C ASP A 252 -9.44 -8.41 1.27
N LYS A 253 -9.61 -8.53 -0.06
CA LYS A 253 -9.72 -9.83 -0.73
C LYS A 253 -8.48 -10.72 -0.56
N VAL A 254 -7.28 -10.13 -0.45
CA VAL A 254 -6.05 -10.89 -0.16
C VAL A 254 -6.08 -11.40 1.28
N ALA A 255 -6.48 -10.56 2.24
CA ALA A 255 -6.63 -10.95 3.64
C ALA A 255 -7.64 -12.08 3.82
N ASP A 256 -8.81 -11.99 3.19
CA ASP A 256 -9.82 -13.06 3.16
C ASP A 256 -9.23 -14.38 2.66
N GLY A 257 -8.53 -14.36 1.51
CA GLY A 257 -7.89 -15.55 0.95
C GLY A 257 -6.79 -16.12 1.84
N MET A 258 -6.03 -15.28 2.54
CA MET A 258 -5.07 -15.74 3.54
C MET A 258 -5.80 -16.45 4.70
N ARG A 259 -6.93 -15.91 5.17
CA ARG A 259 -7.73 -16.47 6.27
C ARG A 259 -8.42 -17.78 5.93
N GLU A 260 -8.71 -18.04 4.65
CA GLU A 260 -9.18 -19.35 4.20
C GLU A 260 -8.12 -20.45 4.43
N THR A 261 -6.82 -20.10 4.35
CA THR A 261 -5.70 -21.03 4.52
C THR A 261 -5.09 -21.03 5.92
N ASP A 262 -5.15 -19.90 6.61
CA ASP A 262 -4.65 -19.70 7.97
C ASP A 262 -5.61 -18.78 8.73
N SER A 263 -6.48 -19.37 9.56
CA SER A 263 -7.46 -18.62 10.35
C SER A 263 -6.85 -17.60 11.32
N SER A 264 -5.54 -17.65 11.56
CA SER A 264 -4.81 -16.69 12.40
C SER A 264 -4.29 -15.47 11.63
N ALA A 265 -4.38 -15.48 10.30
CA ALA A 265 -4.08 -14.33 9.46
C ALA A 265 -5.00 -13.14 9.79
N LEU A 266 -4.50 -11.92 9.53
CA LEU A 266 -5.24 -10.70 9.84
C LEU A 266 -6.43 -10.53 8.89
N ASP A 267 -7.51 -10.03 9.45
CA ASP A 267 -8.59 -9.38 8.71
C ASP A 267 -8.20 -7.92 8.36
N VAL A 268 -8.91 -7.31 7.41
CA VAL A 268 -8.69 -5.93 6.99
C VAL A 268 -9.93 -5.09 7.29
N PHE A 269 -9.77 -4.13 8.19
CA PHE A 269 -10.78 -3.09 8.35
C PHE A 269 -10.56 -1.98 7.32
N VAL A 270 -11.28 -2.04 6.20
CA VAL A 270 -11.26 -0.99 5.17
C VAL A 270 -11.89 0.29 5.70
N VAL A 271 -11.06 1.29 5.99
CA VAL A 271 -11.51 2.58 6.51
C VAL A 271 -11.86 3.52 5.36
N ARG A 272 -13.11 4.00 5.34
CA ARG A 272 -13.67 4.85 4.28
C ARG A 272 -13.31 6.34 4.37
N ARG A 273 -12.02 6.61 4.50
CA ARG A 273 -11.44 7.95 4.55
C ARG A 273 -9.94 7.89 4.20
N PRO A 274 -9.35 8.99 3.71
CA PRO A 274 -7.92 9.03 3.37
C PRO A 274 -7.00 8.84 4.58
N ASP A 275 -7.35 9.36 5.77
CA ASP A 275 -6.62 9.14 7.03
C ASP A 275 -7.52 9.42 8.26
N ARG A 276 -6.97 9.29 9.45
CA ARG A 276 -7.51 9.61 10.78
C ARG A 276 -7.79 11.10 10.90
N PHE A 277 -8.64 11.46 11.85
CA PHE A 277 -8.97 12.87 12.09
C PHE A 277 -7.72 13.66 12.53
N GLY A 278 -7.45 14.78 11.84
CA GLY A 278 -6.36 15.69 12.18
C GLY A 278 -4.95 15.16 11.92
N ARG A 279 -4.81 14.04 11.22
CA ARG A 279 -3.52 13.42 10.87
C ARG A 279 -3.45 13.21 9.35
N GLY A 280 -2.24 12.94 8.87
CA GLY A 280 -1.95 12.51 7.50
C GLY A 280 -0.80 11.52 7.51
N GLY A 281 -0.33 11.14 6.33
CA GLY A 281 0.81 10.25 6.14
C GLY A 281 1.33 10.27 4.71
N ASP A 282 2.45 9.60 4.46
CA ASP A 282 3.18 9.66 3.19
C ASP A 282 2.43 9.07 1.97
N HIS A 283 1.24 8.49 2.13
CA HIS A 283 0.34 8.16 1.01
C HIS A 283 -0.39 9.39 0.46
N GLU A 284 -0.62 10.44 1.26
CA GLU A 284 -1.39 11.62 0.82
C GLU A 284 -0.75 12.40 -0.35
N PRO A 285 0.58 12.61 -0.41
CA PRO A 285 1.21 13.22 -1.58
C PRO A 285 0.95 12.45 -2.88
N PHE A 286 0.83 11.12 -2.79
CA PHE A 286 0.48 10.28 -3.94
C PHE A 286 -0.99 10.45 -4.35
N LEU A 287 -1.91 10.55 -3.38
CA LEU A 287 -3.32 10.84 -3.64
C LEU A 287 -3.51 12.18 -4.36
N ARG A 288 -2.77 13.22 -3.93
CA ARG A 288 -2.77 14.55 -4.58
C ARG A 288 -2.33 14.51 -6.05
N LEU A 289 -1.54 13.50 -6.44
CA LEU A 289 -1.13 13.27 -7.82
C LEU A 289 -1.95 12.19 -8.54
N GLY A 290 -2.98 11.64 -7.89
CA GLY A 290 -3.93 10.69 -8.49
C GLY A 290 -3.47 9.24 -8.52
N TYR A 291 -2.41 8.90 -7.78
CA TYR A 291 -1.94 7.51 -7.68
C TYR A 291 -2.83 6.67 -6.75
N PRO A 292 -2.99 5.35 -7.02
CA PRO A 292 -3.64 4.44 -6.09
C PRO A 292 -2.77 4.26 -4.84
N ALA A 293 -3.20 4.83 -3.72
CA ALA A 293 -2.42 4.84 -2.48
C ALA A 293 -3.30 4.55 -1.26
N VAL A 294 -2.78 3.76 -0.33
CA VAL A 294 -3.45 3.40 0.93
C VAL A 294 -2.48 3.51 2.10
N ARG A 295 -3.04 3.61 3.31
CA ARG A 295 -2.29 3.53 4.56
C ARG A 295 -2.73 2.35 5.40
N PHE A 296 -1.79 1.48 5.76
CA PHE A 296 -1.93 0.50 6.81
C PHE A 296 -1.64 1.16 8.16
N SER A 297 -2.50 0.89 9.13
CA SER A 297 -2.29 1.30 10.52
C SER A 297 -2.84 0.22 11.45
N VAL A 298 -2.23 0.08 12.62
CA VAL A 298 -2.67 -0.81 13.70
C VAL A 298 -4.17 -0.76 13.94
N GLY A 299 -4.75 -1.87 14.39
CA GLY A 299 -6.18 -1.98 14.67
C GLY A 299 -6.67 -1.07 15.80
N ALA A 300 -5.79 -0.75 16.76
CA ALA A 300 -6.03 0.22 17.82
C ALA A 300 -4.74 0.98 18.16
N GLU A 301 -4.81 2.30 18.18
CA GLU A 301 -3.66 3.15 18.46
C GLU A 301 -3.51 3.46 19.93
N ASN A 302 -2.24 3.60 20.34
CA ASN A 302 -1.88 4.17 21.62
C ASN A 302 -1.16 5.50 21.39
N TYR A 303 -1.78 6.62 21.77
CA TYR A 303 -1.22 7.96 21.58
C TYR A 303 -0.16 8.34 22.63
N ASP A 304 -0.03 7.55 23.70
CA ASP A 304 1.08 7.72 24.66
C ASP A 304 2.40 7.18 24.11
N GLN A 305 2.31 6.42 23.02
CA GLN A 305 3.40 5.69 22.38
C GLN A 305 3.65 6.24 20.97
N GLN A 306 3.37 7.53 20.75
CA GLN A 306 3.54 8.22 19.46
C GLN A 306 3.89 9.68 19.72
N HIS A 307 4.97 10.19 19.11
CA HIS A 307 5.42 11.59 19.25
C HIS A 307 5.48 12.06 20.71
N GLN A 308 6.00 11.24 21.61
CA GLN A 308 6.10 11.56 23.04
C GLN A 308 7.55 11.58 23.50
N ASP A 309 7.85 12.54 24.37
CA ASP A 309 9.04 12.47 25.22
C ASP A 309 8.97 11.25 26.14
N LEU A 310 10.12 10.61 26.36
CA LEU A 310 10.26 9.53 27.34
C LEU A 310 10.03 10.09 28.75
N ARG A 311 8.90 9.73 29.36
CA ARG A 311 8.57 10.19 30.71
C ARG A 311 7.57 9.28 31.39
N THR A 312 7.50 9.37 32.71
CA THR A 312 6.39 8.87 33.50
C THR A 312 5.75 10.03 34.23
N GLU A 313 4.45 10.21 34.06
CA GLU A 313 3.69 11.31 34.65
C GLU A 313 2.38 10.77 35.23
N ASN A 314 2.10 11.04 36.51
CA ASN A 314 0.90 10.58 37.20
C ASN A 314 0.64 9.05 37.07
N GLY A 315 1.72 8.25 37.10
CA GLY A 315 1.66 6.80 36.96
C GLY A 315 1.41 6.30 35.53
N ARG A 316 1.41 7.20 34.53
CA ARG A 316 1.27 6.89 33.11
C ARG A 316 2.62 7.03 32.42
N GLU A 317 3.01 5.99 31.69
CA GLU A 317 4.26 5.94 30.92
C GLU A 317 4.02 6.44 29.49
N TYR A 318 4.93 7.28 29.01
CA TYR A 318 4.93 7.82 27.66
C TYR A 318 6.26 7.50 26.98
N GLY A 319 6.18 7.20 25.69
CA GLY A 319 7.32 6.83 24.87
C GLY A 319 7.00 5.71 23.89
N ASP A 320 7.49 5.86 22.67
CA ASP A 320 7.36 4.85 21.62
C ASP A 320 8.57 3.90 21.61
N THR A 321 8.60 2.96 22.56
CA THR A 321 9.74 2.07 22.81
C THR A 321 9.51 0.64 22.34
N VAL A 322 10.60 -0.11 22.16
CA VAL A 322 10.59 -1.50 21.63
C VAL A 322 9.70 -2.43 22.46
N ASP A 323 9.59 -2.24 23.77
CA ASP A 323 8.76 -3.06 24.65
C ASP A 323 7.25 -2.86 24.43
N LYS A 324 6.83 -1.83 23.69
CA LYS A 324 5.43 -1.60 23.32
C LYS A 324 5.01 -2.36 22.04
N MET A 325 5.96 -2.97 21.36
CA MET A 325 5.75 -3.66 20.09
C MET A 325 5.19 -5.08 20.26
N ASP A 326 4.42 -5.53 19.27
CA ASP A 326 3.95 -6.89 19.05
C ASP A 326 4.53 -7.40 17.73
N PHE A 327 5.74 -7.97 17.78
CA PHE A 327 6.45 -8.45 16.59
C PHE A 327 5.75 -9.58 15.82
N PRO A 328 5.05 -10.53 16.48
CA PRO A 328 4.16 -11.46 15.77
C PRO A 328 3.06 -10.75 14.97
N TYR A 329 2.45 -9.69 15.51
CA TYR A 329 1.50 -8.88 14.76
C TYR A 329 2.15 -8.16 13.58
N LEU A 330 3.31 -7.51 13.78
CA LEU A 330 4.06 -6.85 12.70
C LEU A 330 4.41 -7.82 11.57
N ALA A 331 4.79 -9.06 11.91
CA ALA A 331 5.04 -10.11 10.93
C ALA A 331 3.80 -10.45 10.09
N LYS A 332 2.59 -10.45 10.68
CA LYS A 332 1.35 -10.65 9.94
C LYS A 332 1.02 -9.47 9.01
N VAL A 333 1.23 -8.23 9.45
CA VAL A 333 1.04 -7.05 8.57
C VAL A 333 2.04 -7.08 7.41
N THR A 334 3.28 -7.50 7.69
CA THR A 334 4.31 -7.72 6.66
C THR A 334 3.89 -8.80 5.66
N ALA A 335 3.32 -9.91 6.15
CA ALA A 335 2.85 -11.00 5.29
C ALA A 335 1.73 -10.55 4.35
N LEU A 336 0.78 -9.75 4.86
CA LEU A 336 -0.31 -9.17 4.07
C LEU A 336 0.21 -8.22 2.98
N ASN A 337 1.19 -7.37 3.30
CA ASN A 337 1.86 -6.50 2.31
C ASN A 337 2.52 -7.35 1.21
N ILE A 338 3.31 -8.35 1.58
CA ILE A 338 4.00 -9.25 0.63
C ILE A 338 2.99 -9.99 -0.25
N ALA A 339 1.91 -10.52 0.31
CA ALA A 339 0.86 -11.21 -0.44
C ALA A 339 0.14 -10.27 -1.43
N THR A 340 -0.15 -9.04 -0.99
CA THR A 340 -0.72 -7.99 -1.85
C THR A 340 0.23 -7.65 -2.99
N ILE A 341 1.51 -7.45 -2.71
CA ILE A 341 2.53 -7.16 -3.72
C ILE A 341 2.62 -8.32 -4.71
N ARG A 342 2.72 -9.57 -4.25
CA ARG A 342 2.77 -10.75 -5.14
C ARG A 342 1.58 -10.81 -6.10
N ARG A 343 0.38 -10.55 -5.59
CA ARG A 343 -0.84 -10.51 -6.41
C ARG A 343 -0.74 -9.44 -7.50
N LEU A 344 -0.50 -8.19 -7.10
CA LEU A 344 -0.55 -7.05 -8.01
C LEU A 344 0.65 -6.99 -8.95
N ALA A 345 1.83 -7.43 -8.49
CA ALA A 345 3.06 -7.42 -9.26
C ALA A 345 3.03 -8.46 -10.39
N ASN A 346 2.33 -9.57 -10.22
CA ASN A 346 2.18 -10.58 -11.28
C ASN A 346 0.98 -10.31 -12.19
N ALA A 347 0.00 -9.52 -11.73
CA ALA A 347 -1.15 -9.13 -12.52
C ALA A 347 -0.77 -8.19 -13.68
N PRO A 348 -1.54 -8.18 -14.79
CA PRO A 348 -1.49 -7.10 -15.77
C PRO A 348 -1.93 -5.77 -15.13
N ALA A 349 -1.70 -4.65 -15.82
CA ALA A 349 -2.30 -3.38 -15.42
C ALA A 349 -3.84 -3.46 -15.38
N ALA A 350 -4.49 -2.64 -14.56
CA ALA A 350 -5.94 -2.53 -14.62
C ALA A 350 -6.37 -1.89 -15.96
N PRO A 351 -7.58 -2.20 -16.49
CA PRO A 351 -8.10 -1.48 -17.65
C PRO A 351 -8.09 0.03 -17.40
N ALA A 352 -7.59 0.82 -18.36
CA ALA A 352 -7.47 2.27 -18.17
C ALA A 352 -8.83 2.95 -18.05
N THR A 353 -9.83 2.49 -18.82
CA THR A 353 -11.22 2.94 -18.74
C THR A 353 -12.17 1.77 -18.86
N VAL A 354 -13.35 1.91 -18.25
CA VAL A 354 -14.51 1.04 -18.40
C VAL A 354 -15.72 1.94 -18.64
N THR A 355 -16.44 1.71 -19.73
CA THR A 355 -17.63 2.49 -20.10
C THR A 355 -18.89 1.62 -20.07
N LEU A 356 -19.97 2.18 -19.56
CA LEU A 356 -21.27 1.52 -19.42
C LEU A 356 -22.32 2.19 -20.32
N ASP A 357 -23.04 1.39 -21.10
CA ASP A 357 -24.23 1.80 -21.85
C ASP A 357 -25.40 0.88 -21.49
N GLY A 358 -26.45 1.44 -20.92
CA GLY A 358 -27.65 0.70 -20.51
C GLY A 358 -28.87 1.62 -20.32
N ALA A 359 -28.82 2.84 -20.85
CA ALA A 359 -29.88 3.81 -20.66
C ALA A 359 -31.18 3.30 -21.31
N VAL A 360 -32.28 3.32 -20.55
CA VAL A 360 -33.61 2.86 -21.01
C VAL A 360 -33.55 1.39 -21.51
N SER A 361 -32.76 0.55 -20.85
CA SER A 361 -32.60 -0.87 -21.16
C SER A 361 -32.62 -1.71 -19.88
N SER A 362 -33.00 -2.99 -20.00
CA SER A 362 -32.85 -4.00 -18.96
C SER A 362 -31.44 -4.58 -18.87
N ASP A 363 -30.57 -4.24 -19.82
CA ASP A 363 -29.23 -4.79 -19.95
C ASP A 363 -28.16 -3.69 -19.82
N ILE A 364 -26.97 -4.06 -19.33
CA ILE A 364 -25.78 -3.21 -19.37
C ILE A 364 -24.80 -3.75 -20.43
N LYS A 365 -24.45 -2.91 -21.40
CA LYS A 365 -23.27 -3.11 -22.25
C LYS A 365 -22.05 -2.52 -21.54
N VAL A 366 -21.04 -3.34 -21.34
CA VAL A 366 -19.78 -2.98 -20.68
C VAL A 366 -18.67 -3.04 -21.73
N LYS A 367 -17.87 -1.98 -21.84
CA LYS A 367 -16.69 -1.93 -22.73
C LYS A 367 -15.47 -1.41 -21.99
N TRP A 368 -14.29 -1.86 -22.38
CA TRP A 368 -13.02 -1.44 -21.77
C TRP A 368 -11.87 -1.46 -22.79
N ASN A 369 -10.74 -0.86 -22.44
CA ASN A 369 -9.54 -0.94 -23.26
C ASN A 369 -8.85 -2.31 -23.10
N ALA A 370 -8.29 -2.83 -24.20
CA ALA A 370 -7.41 -3.98 -24.13
C ALA A 370 -6.18 -3.68 -23.26
N VAL A 371 -5.84 -4.62 -22.38
CA VAL A 371 -4.67 -4.54 -21.50
C VAL A 371 -3.58 -5.48 -22.02
N PRO A 372 -2.38 -4.98 -22.33
CA PRO A 372 -1.24 -5.82 -22.69
C PRO A 372 -0.94 -6.88 -21.62
N GLY A 373 -0.71 -8.12 -22.05
CA GLY A 373 -0.44 -9.25 -21.15
C GLY A 373 -1.67 -9.89 -20.50
N ALA A 374 -2.86 -9.31 -20.65
CA ALA A 374 -4.10 -9.92 -20.16
C ALA A 374 -4.50 -11.14 -21.02
N ARG A 375 -4.88 -12.24 -20.36
CA ARG A 375 -5.47 -13.45 -20.97
C ARG A 375 -6.99 -13.46 -20.90
N GLY A 376 -7.56 -12.62 -20.04
CA GLY A 376 -8.99 -12.41 -19.91
C GLY A 376 -9.26 -11.29 -18.92
N TYR A 377 -10.54 -11.09 -18.64
CA TYR A 377 -11.05 -10.06 -17.73
C TYR A 377 -12.11 -10.66 -16.81
N ARG A 378 -12.29 -10.06 -15.64
CA ARG A 378 -13.47 -10.28 -14.81
C ARG A 378 -14.30 -9.01 -14.80
N VAL A 379 -15.58 -9.16 -15.13
CA VAL A 379 -16.59 -8.12 -14.99
C VAL A 379 -17.31 -8.37 -13.68
N TYR A 380 -17.19 -7.43 -12.76
CA TYR A 380 -17.86 -7.43 -11.48
C TYR A 380 -19.07 -6.52 -11.51
N TRP A 381 -20.13 -6.88 -10.80
CA TRP A 381 -21.21 -5.96 -10.51
C TRP A 381 -21.76 -6.18 -9.10
N ARG A 382 -22.46 -5.16 -8.62
CA ARG A 382 -23.16 -5.18 -7.34
C ARG A 382 -24.32 -4.22 -7.38
N ARG A 383 -25.31 -4.42 -6.50
CA ARG A 383 -26.33 -3.39 -6.27
C ARG A 383 -25.68 -2.12 -5.73
N ASN A 384 -26.17 -0.96 -6.16
CA ASN A 384 -25.61 0.33 -5.75
C ASN A 384 -25.80 0.68 -4.25
N ASP A 385 -26.59 -0.11 -3.51
CA ASP A 385 -26.76 -0.03 -2.05
C ASP A 385 -25.80 -0.95 -1.27
N THR A 386 -24.89 -1.64 -1.96
CA THR A 386 -23.89 -2.54 -1.36
C THR A 386 -22.46 -2.07 -1.58
N GLN A 387 -21.56 -2.51 -0.70
CA GLN A 387 -20.16 -2.08 -0.69
C GLN A 387 -19.22 -3.01 -1.46
N ASN A 388 -19.44 -4.32 -1.36
CA ASN A 388 -18.55 -5.33 -1.94
C ASN A 388 -19.12 -5.82 -3.27
N TRP A 389 -18.23 -6.21 -4.17
CA TRP A 389 -18.63 -6.88 -5.41
C TRP A 389 -19.29 -8.21 -5.05
N THR A 390 -20.55 -8.40 -5.45
CA THR A 390 -21.33 -9.60 -5.14
C THR A 390 -21.29 -10.60 -6.28
N ASP A 391 -21.20 -10.10 -7.51
CA ASP A 391 -21.32 -10.90 -8.72
C ASP A 391 -20.09 -10.72 -9.62
N VAL A 392 -19.76 -11.78 -10.36
CA VAL A 392 -18.59 -11.80 -11.24
C VAL A 392 -18.81 -12.68 -12.46
N ARG A 393 -18.28 -12.25 -13.61
CA ARG A 393 -18.22 -13.05 -14.84
C ARG A 393 -16.87 -12.93 -15.52
N GLY A 394 -16.29 -14.07 -15.90
CA GLY A 394 -15.09 -14.12 -16.72
C GLY A 394 -15.40 -13.82 -18.20
N VAL A 395 -14.53 -13.04 -18.85
CA VAL A 395 -14.61 -12.71 -20.28
C VAL A 395 -13.23 -12.93 -20.91
N ALA A 396 -13.15 -13.78 -21.94
CA ALA A 396 -11.91 -14.12 -22.63
C ALA A 396 -11.92 -13.63 -24.09
N GLY A 397 -10.78 -13.13 -24.57
CA GLY A 397 -10.57 -12.75 -25.98
C GLY A 397 -11.44 -11.59 -26.49
N ARG A 398 -12.10 -10.83 -25.61
CA ARG A 398 -12.96 -9.70 -25.94
C ARG A 398 -12.78 -8.58 -24.92
N THR A 399 -13.09 -7.35 -25.33
CA THR A 399 -13.04 -6.16 -24.49
C THR A 399 -14.41 -5.49 -24.33
N GLU A 400 -15.47 -6.28 -24.57
CA GLU A 400 -16.84 -5.89 -24.33
C GLU A 400 -17.70 -7.09 -23.97
N THR A 401 -18.79 -6.84 -23.26
CA THR A 401 -19.81 -7.85 -22.94
C THR A 401 -21.15 -7.20 -22.60
N VAL A 402 -22.21 -8.00 -22.55
CA VAL A 402 -23.54 -7.58 -22.10
C VAL A 402 -23.92 -8.32 -20.83
N LEU A 403 -24.28 -7.61 -19.77
CA LEU A 403 -24.92 -8.14 -18.57
C LEU A 403 -26.44 -8.09 -18.83
N LYS A 404 -27.04 -9.27 -19.05
CA LYS A 404 -28.47 -9.38 -19.35
C LYS A 404 -29.30 -9.28 -18.08
N ASP A 405 -30.43 -8.58 -18.16
CA ASP A 405 -31.36 -8.41 -17.03
C ASP A 405 -30.68 -7.81 -15.78
N VAL A 406 -29.64 -6.99 -15.99
CA VAL A 406 -28.96 -6.19 -14.97
C VAL A 406 -29.15 -4.74 -15.36
N VAL A 407 -29.97 -4.02 -14.61
CA VAL A 407 -30.31 -2.60 -14.88
C VAL A 407 -29.18 -1.69 -14.40
N VAL A 408 -28.71 -0.80 -15.28
CA VAL A 408 -27.57 0.10 -14.99
C VAL A 408 -27.83 1.05 -13.82
N ASP A 409 -29.08 1.50 -13.66
CA ASP A 409 -29.45 2.46 -12.61
C ASP A 409 -29.41 1.84 -11.21
N ASP A 410 -29.55 0.51 -11.11
CA ASP A 410 -29.57 -0.24 -9.85
C ASP A 410 -28.20 -0.83 -9.47
N HIS A 411 -27.22 -0.79 -10.39
CA HIS A 411 -25.97 -1.54 -10.24
C HIS A 411 -24.73 -0.71 -10.55
N PHE A 412 -23.69 -0.95 -9.75
CA PHE A 412 -22.33 -0.59 -10.10
C PHE A 412 -21.64 -1.74 -10.82
N VAL A 413 -20.75 -1.39 -11.75
CA VAL A 413 -19.99 -2.36 -12.55
C VAL A 413 -18.52 -1.97 -12.55
N GLY A 414 -17.63 -2.96 -12.54
CA GLY A 414 -16.19 -2.74 -12.71
C GLY A 414 -15.52 -3.88 -13.45
N VAL A 415 -14.32 -3.65 -13.97
CA VAL A 415 -13.56 -4.66 -14.71
C VAL A 415 -12.12 -4.75 -14.20
N SER A 416 -11.63 -5.97 -14.01
CA SER A 416 -10.21 -6.27 -13.76
C SER A 416 -9.61 -7.07 -14.92
N ALA A 417 -8.29 -7.00 -15.07
CA ALA A 417 -7.52 -7.81 -16.02
C ALA A 417 -6.88 -9.02 -15.32
N ILE A 418 -6.76 -10.13 -16.05
CA ILE A 418 -6.24 -11.40 -15.53
C ILE A 418 -5.07 -11.90 -16.37
N ALA A 419 -3.97 -12.27 -15.73
CA ALA A 419 -2.81 -12.90 -16.37
C ALA A 419 -3.00 -14.42 -16.56
N ALA A 420 -2.07 -15.05 -17.28
CA ALA A 420 -2.09 -16.50 -17.54
C ALA A 420 -2.02 -17.36 -16.26
N ASP A 421 -1.35 -16.85 -15.22
CA ASP A 421 -1.22 -17.47 -13.90
C ASP A 421 -2.43 -17.23 -12.99
N GLY A 422 -3.46 -16.54 -13.48
CA GLY A 422 -4.67 -16.21 -12.72
C GLY A 422 -4.55 -14.97 -11.82
N SER A 423 -3.37 -14.32 -11.74
CA SER A 423 -3.21 -13.07 -11.00
C SER A 423 -4.05 -11.95 -11.62
N GLU A 424 -4.62 -11.11 -10.75
CA GLU A 424 -5.70 -10.20 -11.07
C GLU A 424 -5.39 -8.78 -10.62
N SER A 425 -5.60 -7.81 -11.52
CA SER A 425 -5.41 -6.38 -11.24
C SER A 425 -6.42 -5.85 -10.21
N ILE A 426 -6.24 -4.60 -9.77
CA ILE A 426 -7.36 -3.87 -9.14
C ILE A 426 -8.52 -3.70 -10.13
N VAL A 427 -9.72 -3.46 -9.61
CA VAL A 427 -10.93 -3.24 -10.42
C VAL A 427 -11.01 -1.77 -10.85
N THR A 428 -11.19 -1.56 -12.15
CA THR A 428 -11.53 -0.23 -12.70
C THR A 428 -13.04 -0.07 -12.70
N PHE A 429 -13.54 0.98 -12.04
CA PHE A 429 -14.96 1.31 -12.02
C PHE A 429 -15.47 1.73 -13.40
N GLY A 430 -16.68 1.26 -13.74
CA GLY A 430 -17.37 1.62 -14.97
C GLY A 430 -18.08 2.95 -14.86
N THR A 431 -17.81 3.86 -15.80
CA THR A 431 -18.46 5.18 -15.86
C THR A 431 -19.35 5.28 -17.09
N ARG A 432 -20.20 6.32 -17.15
CA ARG A 432 -20.88 6.66 -18.40
C ARG A 432 -19.86 7.02 -19.49
N PRO A 433 -20.19 6.82 -20.78
CA PRO A 433 -19.35 7.31 -21.86
C PRO A 433 -19.20 8.84 -21.76
N PRO A 434 -18.04 9.39 -22.17
CA PRO A 434 -17.86 10.84 -22.27
C PRO A 434 -18.98 11.47 -23.10
N ARG A 435 -19.52 12.60 -22.65
CA ARG A 435 -20.45 13.39 -23.48
C ARG A 435 -19.64 14.02 -24.63
N PRO A 436 -20.14 13.97 -25.89
CA PRO A 436 -19.46 14.53 -27.04
C PRO A 436 -19.29 16.05 -26.97
#